data_AF-A0A0G1N7N6-F1
#
_entry.id   AF-A0A0G1N7N6-F1
#
_cell.length_a   1.000
_cell.length_b   1.000
_cell.length_c   1.000
_cell.angle_alpha   90.00
_cell.angle_beta   90.00
_cell.angle_gamma   90.00
#
_symmetry.space_group_name_H-M   'P 1'
#
loop_
_entity.id
_entity.type
_entity.pdbx_description
1 polymer ?
#
loop_
_entity_poly.entity_id
_entity_poly.type
_entity_poly.pdbx_seq_one_letter_code
_entity_poly.pdbx_strand_id
1 'polypeptide(L)'
;MKENNNLTEETDNKKETVSGDMPTESNQPETLPKKSKIKLLPAVASFFAAAVLIVFTSFNFSINFQLKPYSARLLGLPESPEARETAKLEKAVLPAEGVVLPVKWGDLGDQMIKTGVIDADKFESIYKNRGGLDEESQRLLYGTDNGNIKITKDNAGIMLNILWALGLGNKNTILEKGPMSDKKYGGAGGFASTGGWTLAKGNAMNHYSKHSFVSLTPEQQQLVEKVSWGVYRPCCGNPTYFPDCNHGMAMLGLLELMASQGASEQ
;
A
#
# COMPACT_ATOMS: atom_id res chain seq x y z
N MET A 1 -48.69 29.69 -34.68
CA MET A 1 -49.04 28.40 -35.30
C MET A 1 -48.90 27.37 -34.18
N LYS A 2 -49.99 26.88 -33.54
CA LYS A 2 -50.95 25.87 -34.02
C LYS A 2 -50.21 24.66 -34.62
N GLU A 3 -50.40 23.40 -34.25
CA GLU A 3 -51.41 22.68 -33.46
C GLU A 3 -50.93 21.20 -33.35
N ASN A 4 -51.28 20.50 -32.26
CA ASN A 4 -51.91 19.14 -32.17
C ASN A 4 -51.23 17.92 -32.84
N ASN A 5 -51.27 16.65 -32.38
CA ASN A 5 -52.08 15.79 -31.48
C ASN A 5 -51.19 14.54 -31.17
N ASN A 6 -51.14 13.90 -30.00
CA ASN A 6 -52.13 13.13 -29.21
C ASN A 6 -52.51 11.73 -29.78
N LEU A 7 -52.74 10.77 -28.85
CA LEU A 7 -53.22 9.36 -28.93
C LEU A 7 -52.13 8.28 -28.69
N THR A 8 -52.00 7.69 -27.49
CA THR A 8 -52.78 6.62 -26.80
C THR A 8 -52.57 5.21 -27.35
N GLU A 9 -52.08 4.29 -26.52
CA GLU A 9 -52.76 3.01 -26.29
C GLU A 9 -52.30 2.34 -24.98
N GLU A 10 -53.28 1.72 -24.34
CA GLU A 10 -53.37 1.17 -23.00
C GLU A 10 -53.60 -0.33 -23.17
N THR A 11 -52.90 -1.20 -22.44
CA THR A 11 -53.47 -2.52 -22.08
C THR A 11 -52.98 -2.98 -20.71
N ASP A 12 -53.98 -3.05 -19.85
CA ASP A 12 -54.14 -3.71 -18.57
C ASP A 12 -53.86 -5.23 -18.65
N ASN A 13 -53.28 -5.84 -17.61
CA ASN A 13 -53.62 -7.22 -17.27
C ASN A 13 -53.36 -7.53 -15.79
N LYS A 14 -54.43 -7.95 -15.11
CA LYS A 14 -54.52 -8.22 -13.68
C LYS A 14 -55.01 -9.65 -13.45
N LYS A 15 -54.45 -10.26 -12.41
CA LYS A 15 -54.95 -11.40 -11.60
C LYS A 15 -54.95 -12.79 -12.23
N GLU A 16 -54.33 -13.74 -11.52
CA GLU A 16 -55.10 -14.78 -10.81
C GLU A 16 -54.27 -15.48 -9.72
N THR A 17 -54.92 -15.63 -8.56
CA THR A 17 -54.51 -16.39 -7.37
C THR A 17 -55.38 -17.64 -7.31
N VAL A 18 -54.81 -18.83 -7.13
CA VAL A 18 -55.57 -20.01 -6.68
C VAL A 18 -54.74 -20.85 -5.70
N SER A 19 -55.31 -21.03 -4.51
CA SER A 19 -54.94 -21.97 -3.45
C SER A 19 -55.57 -23.35 -3.70
N GLY A 20 -54.92 -24.42 -3.27
CA GLY A 20 -55.54 -25.75 -3.16
C GLY A 20 -54.70 -26.72 -2.33
N ASP A 21 -55.27 -27.18 -1.22
CA ASP A 21 -54.70 -28.14 -0.25
C ASP A 21 -54.78 -29.61 -0.71
N MET A 22 -53.75 -30.39 -0.30
CA MET A 22 -53.69 -31.84 0.08
C MET A 22 -54.19 -32.96 -0.88
N PRO A 23 -53.67 -34.22 -0.82
CA PRO A 23 -53.29 -34.95 0.40
C PRO A 23 -51.95 -35.74 0.37
N THR A 24 -51.63 -36.24 1.56
CA THR A 24 -50.53 -37.12 1.96
C THR A 24 -50.60 -38.52 1.35
N GLU A 25 -49.47 -39.04 0.86
CA GLU A 25 -49.26 -40.47 0.70
C GLU A 25 -47.84 -40.86 1.14
N SER A 26 -47.82 -41.84 2.04
CA SER A 26 -46.66 -42.46 2.67
C SER A 26 -45.84 -43.27 1.69
N ASN A 27 -44.52 -43.10 1.69
CA ASN A 27 -43.60 -44.16 1.27
C ASN A 27 -42.30 -44.07 2.08
N GLN A 28 -42.15 -45.02 3.01
CA GLN A 28 -40.85 -45.35 3.61
C GLN A 28 -39.98 -46.08 2.58
N PRO A 29 -38.67 -45.80 2.52
CA PRO A 29 -37.70 -46.78 2.05
C PRO A 29 -37.06 -47.51 3.23
N GLU A 30 -37.02 -48.83 3.06
CA GLU A 30 -36.45 -49.87 3.90
C GLU A 30 -35.11 -49.54 4.57
N THR A 31 -35.00 -49.88 5.85
CA THR A 31 -33.75 -49.86 6.60
C THR A 31 -32.86 -51.05 6.22
N LEU A 32 -31.73 -50.78 5.55
CA LEU A 32 -30.63 -51.73 5.41
C LEU A 32 -30.02 -52.09 6.78
N PRO A 33 -29.59 -53.35 6.99
CA PRO A 33 -29.09 -53.78 8.29
C PRO A 33 -27.78 -53.08 8.65
N LYS A 34 -27.73 -52.47 9.84
CA LYS A 34 -26.51 -51.89 10.44
C LYS A 34 -25.44 -52.98 10.57
N LYS A 35 -24.41 -52.95 9.73
CA LYS A 35 -23.15 -53.64 10.01
C LYS A 35 -22.55 -53.02 11.27
N SER A 36 -22.41 -53.80 12.33
CA SER A 36 -21.67 -53.42 13.53
C SER A 36 -20.22 -53.14 13.17
N LYS A 37 -19.83 -51.87 13.08
CA LYS A 37 -18.42 -51.51 13.03
C LYS A 37 -17.84 -51.80 14.41
N ILE A 38 -16.99 -52.81 14.49
CA ILE A 38 -16.14 -53.09 15.65
C ILE A 38 -15.40 -51.79 15.99
N LYS A 39 -15.66 -51.22 17.17
CA LYS A 39 -14.94 -50.06 17.71
C LYS A 39 -13.55 -50.52 18.15
N LEU A 40 -12.61 -50.59 17.22
CA LEU A 40 -11.21 -50.84 17.54
C LEU A 40 -10.35 -49.78 16.85
N LEU A 41 -10.38 -48.51 17.26
CA LEU A 41 -9.52 -47.52 16.58
C LEU A 41 -8.92 -46.33 17.36
N PRO A 42 -9.28 -45.96 18.62
CA PRO A 42 -8.51 -44.92 19.32
C PRO A 42 -7.35 -45.48 20.17
N ALA A 43 -7.55 -46.63 20.84
CA ALA A 43 -6.56 -47.17 21.76
C ALA A 43 -5.27 -47.69 21.07
N VAL A 44 -5.42 -48.24 19.85
CA VAL A 44 -4.28 -48.75 19.06
C VAL A 44 -3.43 -47.57 18.54
N ALA A 45 -4.05 -46.49 18.06
CA ALA A 45 -3.36 -45.31 17.56
C ALA A 45 -2.56 -44.58 18.66
N SER A 46 -3.12 -44.49 19.88
CA SER A 46 -2.42 -43.92 21.04
C SER A 46 -1.22 -44.76 21.49
N PHE A 47 -1.31 -46.09 21.39
CA PHE A 47 -0.20 -46.99 21.72
C PHE A 47 0.97 -46.84 20.74
N PHE A 48 0.68 -46.70 19.45
CA PHE A 48 1.69 -46.41 18.43
C PHE A 48 2.37 -45.04 18.65
N ALA A 49 1.59 -44.01 18.99
CA ALA A 49 2.16 -42.68 19.27
C ALA A 49 3.11 -42.69 20.49
N ALA A 50 2.72 -43.36 21.57
CA ALA A 50 3.54 -43.48 22.78
C ALA A 50 4.80 -44.33 22.54
N ALA A 51 4.69 -45.44 21.80
CA ALA A 51 5.84 -46.28 21.44
C ALA A 51 6.85 -45.54 20.54
N VAL A 52 6.37 -44.75 19.58
CA VAL A 52 7.23 -43.90 18.72
C VAL A 52 7.97 -42.85 19.55
N LEU A 53 7.29 -42.23 20.53
CA LEU A 53 7.87 -41.22 21.42
C LEU A 53 8.97 -41.83 22.32
N ILE A 54 8.74 -43.01 22.88
CA ILE A 54 9.71 -43.74 23.69
C ILE A 54 10.96 -44.09 22.86
N VAL A 55 10.76 -44.66 21.66
CA VAL A 55 11.88 -44.97 20.75
C VAL A 55 12.65 -43.70 20.37
N PHE A 56 11.98 -42.57 20.16
CA PHE A 56 12.64 -41.29 19.89
C PHE A 56 13.54 -40.82 21.04
N THR A 57 13.01 -40.88 22.26
CA THR A 57 13.74 -40.42 23.45
C THR A 57 14.89 -41.35 23.85
N SER A 58 14.76 -42.66 23.60
CA SER A 58 15.76 -43.65 23.99
C SER A 58 16.87 -43.85 22.97
N PHE A 59 16.66 -43.52 21.69
CA PHE A 59 17.62 -43.84 20.61
C PHE A 59 18.24 -42.62 19.91
N ASN A 60 18.05 -41.38 20.39
CA ASN A 60 18.58 -40.14 19.76
C ASN A 60 18.40 -40.13 18.23
N PHE A 61 17.25 -40.62 17.77
CA PHE A 61 16.98 -40.79 16.35
C PHE A 61 16.68 -39.42 15.72
N SER A 62 17.59 -38.91 14.90
CA SER A 62 17.38 -37.67 14.16
C SER A 62 16.59 -37.98 12.87
N ILE A 63 15.26 -37.79 12.88
CA ILE A 63 14.47 -37.83 11.66
C ILE A 63 14.64 -36.51 10.91
N ASN A 64 15.40 -36.55 9.82
CA ASN A 64 15.34 -35.51 8.80
C ASN A 64 14.05 -35.68 7.99
N PHE A 65 12.97 -35.03 8.43
CA PHE A 65 11.72 -34.99 7.68
C PHE A 65 11.87 -33.96 6.55
N GLN A 66 12.31 -34.41 5.37
CA GLN A 66 12.19 -33.58 4.18
C GLN A 66 10.72 -33.50 3.79
N LEU A 67 10.05 -32.42 4.22
CA LEU A 67 8.73 -32.06 3.74
C LEU A 67 8.77 -32.03 2.21
N LYS A 68 8.04 -32.95 1.57
CA LYS A 68 7.88 -32.91 0.11
C LYS A 68 7.19 -31.58 -0.26
N PRO A 69 7.58 -30.95 -1.39
CA PRO A 69 7.10 -29.61 -1.77
C PRO A 69 5.57 -29.49 -1.76
N TYR A 70 4.87 -30.59 -2.08
CA TYR A 70 3.40 -30.66 -2.01
C TYR A 70 2.78 -30.26 -0.65
N SER A 71 3.43 -30.62 0.47
CA SER A 71 2.94 -30.28 1.81
C SER A 71 3.19 -28.83 2.22
N ALA A 72 4.26 -28.20 1.71
CA ALA A 72 4.52 -26.77 1.89
C ALA A 72 3.52 -25.93 1.07
N ARG A 73 3.20 -26.38 -0.16
CA ARG A 73 2.17 -25.77 -1.02
C ARG A 73 0.78 -25.77 -0.38
N LEU A 74 0.41 -26.87 0.29
CA LEU A 74 -0.88 -26.99 0.97
C LEU A 74 -1.03 -26.04 2.16
N LEU A 75 0.09 -25.67 2.79
CA LEU A 75 0.13 -24.80 3.98
C LEU A 75 0.51 -23.34 3.67
N GLY A 76 0.74 -22.99 2.39
CA GLY A 76 1.14 -21.64 2.00
C GLY A 76 2.49 -21.20 2.57
N LEU A 77 3.37 -22.15 2.92
CA LEU A 77 4.69 -21.86 3.49
C LEU A 77 5.74 -21.71 2.37
N PRO A 78 6.76 -20.84 2.54
CA PRO A 78 7.82 -20.71 1.56
C PRO A 78 8.56 -22.04 1.41
N GLU A 79 8.59 -22.55 0.17
CA GLU A 79 9.04 -23.90 -0.16
C GLU A 79 10.56 -24.07 -0.09
N SER A 80 11.33 -22.98 -0.16
CA SER A 80 12.79 -23.00 -0.08
C SER A 80 13.36 -22.23 1.13
N PRO A 81 14.55 -22.60 1.64
CA PRO A 81 15.26 -21.86 2.67
C PRO A 81 15.47 -20.38 2.31
N GLU A 82 15.77 -20.09 1.04
CA GLU A 82 15.97 -18.74 0.51
C GLU A 82 14.68 -17.93 0.60
N ALA A 83 13.54 -18.51 0.20
CA ALA A 83 12.24 -17.85 0.29
C ALA A 83 11.83 -17.56 1.75
N ARG A 84 12.22 -18.42 2.70
CA ARG A 84 12.00 -18.16 4.13
C ARG A 84 12.87 -17.02 4.64
N GLU A 85 14.11 -16.93 4.18
CA GLU A 85 15.01 -15.84 4.56
C GLU A 85 14.55 -14.50 3.96
N THR A 86 14.15 -14.50 2.69
CA THR A 86 13.52 -13.32 2.07
C THR A 86 12.27 -12.89 2.82
N ALA A 87 11.39 -13.80 3.21
CA ALA A 87 10.19 -13.47 3.98
C ALA A 87 10.50 -12.88 5.36
N LYS A 88 11.56 -13.35 6.03
CA LYS A 88 12.02 -12.75 7.30
C LYS A 88 12.57 -11.34 7.09
N LEU A 89 13.40 -11.14 6.06
CA LEU A 89 13.94 -9.83 5.72
C LEU A 89 12.82 -8.85 5.33
N GLU A 90 11.87 -9.30 4.51
CA GLU A 90 10.69 -8.53 4.12
C GLU A 90 9.90 -8.09 5.34
N LYS A 91 9.65 -8.98 6.31
CA LYS A 91 8.96 -8.62 7.55
C LYS A 91 9.73 -7.58 8.38
N ALA A 92 11.06 -7.56 8.32
CA ALA A 92 11.87 -6.59 9.02
C ALA A 92 11.82 -5.19 8.39
N VAL A 93 11.68 -5.10 7.06
CA VAL A 93 11.68 -3.82 6.32
C VAL A 93 10.27 -3.32 5.95
N LEU A 94 9.29 -4.21 5.89
CA LEU A 94 7.89 -3.94 5.58
C LEU A 94 6.99 -4.62 6.63
N PRO A 95 6.98 -4.12 7.88
CA PRO A 95 6.11 -4.65 8.91
C PRO A 95 4.64 -4.54 8.48
N ALA A 96 3.85 -5.57 8.77
CA ALA A 96 2.43 -5.63 8.38
C ALA A 96 1.61 -4.44 8.91
N GLU A 97 1.95 -3.95 10.10
CA GLU A 97 1.28 -2.82 10.76
C GLU A 97 1.66 -1.45 10.18
N GLY A 98 2.66 -1.41 9.28
CA GLY A 98 3.30 -0.20 8.79
C GLY A 98 4.39 0.37 9.72
N VAL A 99 4.95 1.51 9.33
CA VAL A 99 6.04 2.19 10.01
C VAL A 99 5.61 3.60 10.38
N VAL A 100 5.76 3.98 11.65
CA VAL A 100 5.61 5.37 12.10
C VAL A 100 6.96 6.05 11.96
N LEU A 101 7.01 7.13 11.18
CA LEU A 101 8.24 7.89 10.98
C LEU A 101 8.43 8.88 12.14
N PRO A 102 9.68 9.14 12.58
CA PRO A 102 9.96 10.05 13.69
C PRO A 102 9.92 11.52 13.26
N VAL A 103 8.94 11.89 12.43
CA VAL A 103 8.75 13.27 11.93
C VAL A 103 7.30 13.69 12.06
N LYS A 104 7.09 14.91 12.54
CA LYS A 104 5.77 15.53 12.61
C LYS A 104 5.39 16.14 11.26
N TRP A 105 4.15 15.94 10.85
CA TRP A 105 3.63 16.49 9.59
C TRP A 105 3.15 17.94 9.72
N GLY A 106 2.58 18.33 10.87
CA GLY A 106 2.05 19.68 11.07
C GLY A 106 0.94 20.03 10.09
N ASP A 107 1.12 21.13 9.36
CA ASP A 107 0.18 21.71 8.39
C ASP A 107 0.68 21.65 6.94
N LEU A 108 1.67 20.81 6.63
CA LEU A 108 2.32 20.77 5.32
C LEU A 108 1.36 20.53 4.15
N GLY A 109 0.34 19.69 4.32
CA GLY A 109 -0.69 19.46 3.32
C GLY A 109 -1.47 20.73 2.97
N ASP A 110 -1.92 21.45 4.01
CA ASP A 110 -2.66 22.72 3.86
C ASP A 110 -1.77 23.80 3.22
N GLN A 111 -0.50 23.89 3.62
CA GLN A 111 0.47 24.79 2.97
C GLN A 111 0.64 24.48 1.48
N MET A 112 0.75 23.20 1.10
CA MET A 112 0.89 22.79 -0.30
C MET A 112 -0.37 23.05 -1.13
N ILE A 113 -1.57 22.99 -0.53
CA ILE A 113 -2.83 23.37 -1.18
C ILE A 113 -2.91 24.88 -1.40
N LYS A 114 -2.58 25.67 -0.37
CA LYS A 114 -2.63 27.14 -0.42
C LYS A 114 -1.67 27.70 -1.47
N THR A 115 -0.49 27.11 -1.57
CA THR A 115 0.54 27.48 -2.56
C THR A 115 0.28 26.90 -3.96
N GLY A 116 -0.67 25.97 -4.10
CA GLY A 116 -1.06 25.37 -5.37
C GLY A 116 -0.15 24.24 -5.86
N VAL A 117 0.83 23.80 -5.07
CA VAL A 117 1.62 22.59 -5.37
C VAL A 117 0.69 21.37 -5.46
N ILE A 118 -0.33 21.36 -4.61
CA ILE A 118 -1.46 20.44 -4.66
C ILE A 118 -2.73 21.22 -5.03
N ASP A 119 -3.42 20.73 -6.05
CA ASP A 119 -4.81 21.02 -6.34
C ASP A 119 -5.64 19.94 -5.65
N ALA A 120 -6.36 20.33 -4.60
CA ALA A 120 -7.10 19.44 -3.72
C ALA A 120 -8.12 18.58 -4.48
N ASP A 121 -8.87 19.19 -5.41
CA ASP A 121 -9.89 18.48 -6.19
C ASP A 121 -9.27 17.43 -7.10
N LYS A 122 -8.15 17.77 -7.76
CA LYS A 122 -7.40 16.80 -8.57
C LYS A 122 -6.83 15.68 -7.72
N PHE A 123 -6.25 16.01 -6.57
CA PHE A 123 -5.66 15.04 -5.66
C PHE A 123 -6.72 14.04 -5.17
N GLU A 124 -7.87 14.50 -4.71
CA GLU A 124 -8.96 13.60 -4.30
C GLU A 124 -9.48 12.77 -5.46
N SER A 125 -9.59 13.34 -6.66
CA SER A 125 -10.17 12.67 -7.83
C SER A 125 -9.47 11.35 -8.18
N ILE A 126 -8.15 11.26 -7.99
CA ILE A 126 -7.39 10.05 -8.33
C ILE A 126 -7.62 8.89 -7.34
N TYR A 127 -8.23 9.16 -6.18
CA TYR A 127 -8.57 8.14 -5.17
C TYR A 127 -10.05 7.82 -5.09
N LYS A 128 -10.94 8.57 -5.77
CA LYS A 128 -12.40 8.36 -5.71
C LYS A 128 -12.82 6.92 -6.01
N ASN A 129 -12.23 6.30 -7.03
CA ASN A 129 -12.53 4.92 -7.42
C ASN A 129 -11.91 3.86 -6.50
N ARG A 130 -11.13 4.26 -5.50
CA ARG A 130 -10.48 3.38 -4.51
C ARG A 130 -11.07 3.54 -3.10
N GLY A 131 -12.25 4.13 -2.98
CA GLY A 131 -12.89 4.43 -1.70
C GLY A 131 -12.64 5.85 -1.17
N GLY A 132 -11.91 6.69 -1.92
CA GLY A 132 -11.59 8.05 -1.52
C GLY A 132 -10.44 8.14 -0.53
N LEU A 133 -10.29 9.31 0.10
CA LEU A 133 -9.34 9.54 1.19
C LEU A 133 -9.99 9.14 2.51
N ASP A 134 -9.30 8.32 3.29
CA ASP A 134 -9.69 8.03 4.67
C ASP A 134 -9.47 9.26 5.58
N GLU A 135 -9.96 9.17 6.82
CA GLU A 135 -9.88 10.30 7.75
C GLU A 135 -8.43 10.74 8.04
N GLU A 136 -7.48 9.81 8.10
CA GLU A 136 -6.08 10.13 8.32
C GLU A 136 -5.49 10.89 7.13
N SER A 137 -5.76 10.44 5.91
CA SER A 137 -5.30 11.08 4.68
C SER A 137 -5.93 12.45 4.49
N GLN A 138 -7.21 12.62 4.84
CA GLN A 138 -7.87 13.93 4.87
C GLN A 138 -7.20 14.86 5.90
N ARG A 139 -6.85 14.36 7.08
CA ARG A 139 -6.11 15.14 8.08
C ARG A 139 -4.72 15.54 7.59
N LEU A 140 -3.98 14.64 6.92
CA LEU A 140 -2.68 14.96 6.33
C LEU A 140 -2.80 16.05 5.25
N LEU A 141 -3.91 16.07 4.51
CA LEU A 141 -4.11 17.03 3.42
C LEU A 141 -4.64 18.39 3.90
N TYR A 142 -5.56 18.42 4.87
CA TYR A 142 -6.29 19.64 5.27
C TYR A 142 -6.04 20.08 6.72
N GLY A 143 -5.57 19.18 7.57
CA GLY A 143 -5.33 19.47 8.99
C GLY A 143 -4.08 20.31 9.22
N THR A 144 -4.05 21.01 10.35
CA THR A 144 -2.98 21.96 10.69
C THR A 144 -2.10 21.55 11.88
N ASP A 145 -2.45 20.46 12.58
CA ASP A 145 -1.73 19.99 13.77
C ASP A 145 -1.56 18.46 13.72
N ASN A 146 -1.03 17.98 12.60
CA ASN A 146 -0.78 16.56 12.42
C ASN A 146 0.47 16.12 13.18
N GLY A 147 0.36 14.99 13.88
CA GLY A 147 1.48 14.36 14.57
C GLY A 147 2.42 13.62 13.62
N ASN A 148 2.96 12.50 14.09
CA ASN A 148 3.87 11.69 13.30
C ASN A 148 3.14 10.98 12.14
N ILE A 149 3.79 10.90 10.98
CA ILE A 149 3.23 10.18 9.82
C ILE A 149 3.42 8.68 9.97
N LYS A 150 2.39 7.92 9.57
CA LYS A 150 2.43 6.46 9.48
C LYS A 150 2.35 6.03 8.01
N ILE A 151 3.30 5.21 7.56
CA ILE A 151 3.26 4.59 6.23
C ILE A 151 2.79 3.15 6.39
N THR A 152 1.73 2.80 5.68
CA THR A 152 1.16 1.45 5.62
C THR A 152 1.08 1.00 4.18
N LYS A 153 0.79 -0.29 3.97
CA LYS A 153 0.51 -0.81 2.62
C LYS A 153 -0.69 -0.11 1.98
N ASP A 154 -1.70 0.23 2.79
CA ASP A 154 -2.97 0.77 2.32
C ASP A 154 -2.85 2.24 1.91
N ASN A 155 -2.05 3.03 2.64
CA ASN A 155 -1.87 4.46 2.35
C ASN A 155 -0.65 4.78 1.48
N ALA A 156 0.13 3.79 1.06
CA ALA A 156 1.40 3.99 0.34
C ALA A 156 1.27 4.90 -0.89
N GLY A 157 0.15 4.78 -1.64
CA GLY A 157 -0.10 5.63 -2.80
C GLY A 157 -0.38 7.10 -2.45
N ILE A 158 -0.99 7.36 -1.29
CA ILE A 158 -1.25 8.72 -0.79
C ILE A 158 0.05 9.31 -0.27
N MET A 159 0.78 8.56 0.56
CA MET A 159 2.08 8.94 1.09
C MET A 159 3.07 9.30 -0.02
N LEU A 160 3.13 8.48 -1.07
CA LEU A 160 3.96 8.77 -2.25
C LEU A 160 3.62 10.14 -2.86
N ASN A 161 2.34 10.44 -3.07
CA ASN A 161 1.95 11.67 -3.76
C ASN A 161 2.11 12.92 -2.88
N ILE A 162 1.83 12.85 -1.57
CA ILE A 162 2.05 14.02 -0.69
C ILE A 162 3.54 14.30 -0.48
N LEU A 163 4.37 13.26 -0.37
CA LEU A 163 5.82 13.44 -0.25
C LEU A 163 6.44 13.88 -1.59
N TRP A 164 5.90 13.40 -2.72
CA TRP A 164 6.29 13.89 -4.04
C TRP A 164 5.98 15.38 -4.17
N ALA A 165 4.77 15.81 -3.80
CA ALA A 165 4.41 17.23 -3.79
C ALA A 165 5.38 18.05 -2.93
N LEU A 166 5.70 17.56 -1.73
CA LEU A 166 6.62 18.22 -0.80
C LEU A 166 8.01 18.36 -1.44
N GLY A 167 8.60 17.28 -1.92
CA GLY A 167 9.93 17.31 -2.53
C GLY A 167 9.98 18.15 -3.81
N LEU A 168 8.91 18.16 -4.62
CA LEU A 168 8.84 19.00 -5.82
C LEU A 168 8.75 20.48 -5.47
N GLY A 169 7.89 20.82 -4.49
CA GLY A 169 7.54 22.19 -4.17
C GLY A 169 8.55 22.88 -3.26
N ASN A 170 9.18 22.12 -2.36
CA ASN A 170 10.13 22.67 -1.40
C ASN A 170 11.42 23.12 -2.09
N LYS A 171 11.91 24.30 -1.71
CA LYS A 171 13.10 24.89 -2.26
C LYS A 171 14.34 24.12 -1.80
N ASN A 172 15.09 23.55 -2.75
CA ASN A 172 16.29 22.79 -2.45
C ASN A 172 17.40 22.96 -3.49
N THR A 173 18.66 23.04 -3.05
CA THR A 173 19.83 23.14 -3.94
C THR A 173 20.04 21.90 -4.81
N ILE A 174 19.58 20.72 -4.39
CA ILE A 174 19.61 19.49 -5.21
C ILE A 174 18.77 19.68 -6.48
N LEU A 175 17.64 20.37 -6.39
CA LEU A 175 16.78 20.63 -7.55
C LEU A 175 17.35 21.76 -8.43
N GLU A 176 17.84 22.83 -7.82
CA GLU A 176 18.35 24.01 -8.54
C GLU A 176 19.71 23.77 -9.22
N LYS A 177 20.57 22.95 -8.62
CA LYS A 177 21.97 22.77 -9.04
C LYS A 177 22.37 21.32 -9.29
N GLY A 178 21.52 20.36 -8.91
CA GLY A 178 21.78 18.95 -9.11
C GLY A 178 21.46 18.46 -10.53
N PRO A 179 21.47 17.14 -10.75
CA PRO A 179 21.50 16.54 -12.08
C PRO A 179 20.28 16.87 -12.96
N MET A 180 19.11 17.11 -12.37
CA MET A 180 17.91 17.51 -13.12
C MET A 180 18.05 18.87 -13.82
N SER A 181 18.88 19.75 -13.28
CA SER A 181 19.14 21.08 -13.85
C SER A 181 20.27 21.07 -14.89
N ASP A 182 20.88 19.91 -15.16
CA ASP A 182 21.91 19.75 -16.18
C ASP A 182 21.33 19.98 -17.59
N LYS A 183 21.99 20.86 -18.36
CA LYS A 183 21.59 21.24 -19.71
C LYS A 183 21.51 20.05 -20.67
N LYS A 184 22.27 18.97 -20.43
CA LYS A 184 22.23 17.77 -21.28
C LYS A 184 20.85 17.11 -21.33
N TYR A 185 20.00 17.36 -20.34
CA TYR A 185 18.63 16.84 -20.29
C TYR A 185 17.57 17.82 -20.80
N GLY A 186 17.95 19.02 -21.24
CA GLY A 186 16.99 20.05 -21.66
C GLY A 186 16.29 20.77 -20.50
N GLY A 187 16.77 20.58 -19.27
CA GLY A 187 16.23 21.18 -18.04
C GLY A 187 15.29 20.27 -17.26
N ALA A 188 14.87 20.73 -16.08
CA ALA A 188 14.18 19.90 -15.11
C ALA A 188 12.72 19.53 -15.48
N GLY A 189 12.11 20.15 -16.48
CA GLY A 189 10.69 20.01 -16.79
C GLY A 189 10.28 18.71 -17.49
N GLY A 190 11.24 17.99 -18.10
CA GLY A 190 10.96 16.78 -18.89
C GLY A 190 10.98 15.46 -18.12
N PHE A 191 11.27 15.50 -16.82
CA PHE A 191 11.40 14.30 -16.00
C PHE A 191 10.06 13.76 -15.52
N ALA A 192 10.00 12.47 -15.18
CA ALA A 192 8.78 11.86 -14.65
C ALA A 192 8.35 12.52 -13.33
N SER A 193 9.28 12.99 -12.52
CA SER A 193 9.00 13.72 -11.28
C SER A 193 8.43 15.13 -11.47
N THR A 194 8.55 15.74 -12.64
CA THR A 194 8.05 17.10 -12.93
C THR A 194 6.94 17.06 -13.96
N GLY A 195 7.23 16.58 -15.17
CA GLY A 195 6.24 16.40 -16.23
C GLY A 195 5.13 15.42 -15.89
N GLY A 196 5.38 14.45 -15.00
CA GLY A 196 4.35 13.55 -14.47
C GLY A 196 3.49 14.14 -13.35
N TRP A 197 3.90 15.26 -12.74
CA TRP A 197 3.14 15.89 -11.66
C TRP A 197 2.00 16.76 -12.23
N THR A 198 0.83 16.16 -12.38
CA THR A 198 -0.36 16.83 -12.96
C THR A 198 -1.35 17.32 -11.90
N LEU A 199 -1.05 17.08 -10.63
CA LEU A 199 -1.91 17.41 -9.48
C LEU A 199 -1.69 18.82 -8.94
N ALA A 200 -0.92 19.68 -9.62
CA ALA A 200 -0.75 21.07 -9.24
C ALA A 200 -1.83 22.00 -9.83
N LYS A 201 -1.98 23.17 -9.22
CA LYS A 201 -2.69 24.32 -9.82
C LYS A 201 -1.78 24.97 -10.85
N GLY A 202 -2.06 24.74 -12.13
CA GLY A 202 -1.19 25.18 -13.23
C GLY A 202 -0.08 24.16 -13.53
N ASN A 203 1.07 24.63 -14.02
CA ASN A 203 2.19 23.76 -14.42
C ASN A 203 3.07 23.40 -13.21
N ALA A 204 3.55 22.15 -13.12
CA ALA A 204 4.46 21.71 -12.06
C ALA A 204 5.71 22.60 -11.91
N MET A 205 6.27 23.08 -13.02
CA MET A 205 7.44 23.97 -13.02
C MET A 205 7.13 25.36 -12.44
N ASN A 206 5.85 25.72 -12.26
CA ASN A 206 5.48 26.90 -11.49
C ASN A 206 5.75 26.73 -10.00
N HIS A 207 5.95 25.50 -9.52
CA HIS A 207 6.15 25.16 -8.11
C HIS A 207 7.51 24.51 -7.82
N TYR A 208 8.19 23.99 -8.85
CA TYR A 208 9.49 23.33 -8.74
C TYR A 208 10.52 24.16 -7.96
N SER A 209 10.94 23.67 -6.78
CA SER A 209 11.92 24.30 -5.90
C SER A 209 11.62 25.76 -5.54
N LYS A 210 10.36 26.10 -5.28
CA LYS A 210 9.94 27.51 -5.09
C LYS A 210 9.51 27.89 -3.69
N HIS A 211 8.96 26.95 -2.93
CA HIS A 211 8.29 27.23 -1.65
C HIS A 211 9.20 26.85 -0.49
N SER A 212 9.04 27.52 0.65
CA SER A 212 9.82 27.24 1.86
C SER A 212 8.97 26.53 2.91
N PHE A 213 8.47 25.34 2.56
CA PHE A 213 7.70 24.51 3.49
C PHE A 213 8.59 24.00 4.63
N VAL A 214 9.80 23.60 4.27
CA VAL A 214 10.83 23.10 5.17
C VAL A 214 12.13 23.85 4.87
N SER A 215 12.70 24.48 5.90
CA SER A 215 13.99 25.17 5.81
C SER A 215 15.08 24.34 6.47
N LEU A 216 16.19 24.15 5.76
CA LEU A 216 17.34 23.39 6.24
C LEU A 216 18.48 24.34 6.61
N THR A 217 19.18 24.07 7.72
CA THR A 217 20.48 24.67 7.97
C THR A 217 21.52 24.13 6.98
N PRO A 218 22.68 24.79 6.82
CA PRO A 218 23.75 24.27 5.97
C PRO A 218 24.16 22.83 6.31
N GLU A 219 24.20 22.48 7.60
CA GLU A 219 24.54 21.13 8.07
C GLU A 219 23.44 20.12 7.71
N GLN A 220 22.17 20.49 7.87
CA GLN A 220 21.04 19.65 7.48
C GLN A 220 20.99 19.44 5.96
N GLN A 221 21.25 20.48 5.16
CA GLN A 221 21.34 20.37 3.70
C GLN A 221 22.48 19.42 3.29
N GLN A 222 23.66 19.54 3.91
CA GLN A 222 24.77 18.62 3.66
C GLN A 222 24.41 17.17 4.00
N LEU A 223 23.67 16.94 5.08
CA LEU A 223 23.17 15.62 5.44
C LEU A 223 22.21 15.08 4.37
N VAL A 224 21.25 15.87 3.90
CA VAL A 224 20.32 15.47 2.82
C VAL A 224 21.07 15.14 1.53
N GLU A 225 22.06 15.95 1.14
CA GLU A 225 22.90 15.67 -0.02
C GLU A 225 23.66 14.35 0.13
N LYS A 226 24.31 14.13 1.28
CA LYS A 226 25.04 12.89 1.56
C LYS A 226 24.12 11.66 1.51
N VAL A 227 22.99 11.70 2.21
CA VAL A 227 22.07 10.55 2.30
C VAL A 227 21.40 10.30 0.96
N SER A 228 20.99 11.33 0.24
CA SER A 228 20.36 11.17 -1.08
C SER A 228 21.30 10.55 -2.12
N TRP A 229 22.62 10.72 -2.01
CA TRP A 229 23.61 9.97 -2.79
C TRP A 229 23.66 8.48 -2.42
N GLY A 230 23.49 8.15 -1.14
CA GLY A 230 23.52 6.77 -0.62
C GLY A 230 22.26 5.96 -0.93
N VAL A 231 21.11 6.61 -1.14
CA VAL A 231 19.84 5.92 -1.46
C VAL A 231 19.75 5.65 -2.96
N TYR A 232 20.26 4.49 -3.38
CA TYR A 232 20.20 4.02 -4.77
C TYR A 232 18.83 3.47 -5.14
N ARG A 233 18.32 3.86 -6.33
CA ARG A 233 17.01 3.43 -6.83
C ARG A 233 17.19 2.52 -8.05
N PRO A 234 17.14 1.19 -7.89
CA PRO A 234 17.45 0.24 -8.97
C PRO A 234 16.51 0.34 -10.17
N CYS A 235 15.25 0.77 -9.98
CA CYS A 235 14.30 0.98 -11.07
C CYS A 235 14.71 2.11 -12.03
N CYS A 236 15.41 3.13 -11.53
CA CYS A 236 15.87 4.28 -12.33
C CYS A 236 17.35 4.20 -12.68
N GLY A 237 18.12 3.37 -11.96
CA GLY A 237 19.56 3.23 -12.16
C GLY A 237 20.39 4.37 -11.58
N ASN A 238 19.83 5.19 -10.68
CA ASN A 238 20.47 6.39 -10.14
C ASN A 238 20.09 6.64 -8.66
N PRO A 239 20.85 7.45 -7.92
CA PRO A 239 20.54 7.78 -6.52
C PRO A 239 19.40 8.78 -6.41
N THR A 240 18.85 8.93 -5.20
CA THR A 240 17.83 9.95 -4.88
C THR A 240 18.34 11.38 -5.13
N TYR A 241 19.67 11.61 -5.07
CA TYR A 241 20.29 12.88 -5.48
C TYR A 241 19.96 13.28 -6.93
N PHE A 242 19.53 12.34 -7.77
CA PHE A 242 18.91 12.62 -9.06
C PHE A 242 17.40 12.29 -9.02
N PRO A 243 16.53 13.15 -8.46
CA PRO A 243 15.12 12.84 -8.20
C PRO A 243 14.24 12.96 -9.47
N ASP A 244 14.60 12.25 -10.53
CA ASP A 244 13.97 12.25 -11.87
C ASP A 244 12.61 11.55 -11.97
N CYS A 245 12.19 10.81 -10.95
CA CYS A 245 10.93 10.09 -10.90
C CYS A 245 10.19 10.36 -9.58
N ASN A 246 8.90 10.06 -9.53
CA ASN A 246 8.05 10.27 -8.35
C ASN A 246 8.63 9.68 -7.06
N HIS A 247 9.19 8.46 -7.10
CA HIS A 247 9.81 7.83 -5.92
C HIS A 247 11.02 8.61 -5.41
N GLY A 248 11.83 9.20 -6.30
CA GLY A 248 13.02 9.97 -5.90
C GLY A 248 12.65 11.33 -5.36
N MET A 249 11.68 11.99 -6.00
CA MET A 249 11.18 13.27 -5.52
C MET A 249 10.47 13.12 -4.18
N ALA A 250 9.68 12.06 -3.99
CA ALA A 250 9.08 11.74 -2.70
C ALA A 250 10.12 11.43 -1.61
N MET A 251 11.14 10.63 -1.95
CA MET A 251 12.23 10.37 -1.02
C MET A 251 12.98 11.65 -0.65
N LEU A 252 13.24 12.55 -1.61
CA LEU A 252 13.85 13.85 -1.33
C LEU A 252 12.99 14.65 -0.33
N GLY A 253 11.68 14.79 -0.57
CA GLY A 253 10.78 15.49 0.36
C GLY A 253 10.77 14.89 1.76
N LEU A 254 10.85 13.56 1.88
CA LEU A 254 10.99 12.88 3.16
C LEU A 254 12.32 13.20 3.85
N LEU A 255 13.44 13.14 3.12
CA LEU A 255 14.78 13.44 3.66
C LEU A 255 14.87 14.88 4.16
N GLU A 256 14.32 15.84 3.41
CA GLU A 256 14.24 17.24 3.83
C GLU A 256 13.45 17.38 5.14
N LEU A 257 12.27 16.77 5.21
CA LEU A 257 11.44 16.81 6.42
C LEU A 257 12.17 16.20 7.62
N MET A 258 12.78 15.02 7.44
CA MET A 258 13.55 14.33 8.49
C MET A 258 14.73 15.16 8.98
N ALA A 259 15.55 15.66 8.07
CA ALA A 259 16.73 16.45 8.42
C ALA A 259 16.34 17.74 9.16
N SER A 260 15.27 18.42 8.73
CA SER A 260 14.78 19.64 9.38
C SER A 260 14.38 19.44 10.85
N GLN A 261 13.98 18.22 11.20
CA GLN A 261 13.56 17.82 12.55
C GLN A 261 14.67 17.11 13.33
N GLY A 262 15.92 17.14 12.82
CA GLY A 262 17.09 16.64 13.54
C GLY A 262 17.32 15.14 13.42
N ALA A 263 16.73 14.47 12.42
CA ALA A 263 17.06 13.08 12.13
C ALA A 263 18.54 12.92 11.75
N SER A 264 19.15 11.83 12.20
CA SER A 264 20.49 11.42 11.82
C SER A 264 20.52 10.72 10.46
N GLU A 265 21.73 10.34 10.02
CA GLU A 265 21.93 9.49 8.85
C GLU A 265 21.36 8.07 9.02
N GLN A 266 21.37 7.54 10.25
CA GLN A 266 20.77 6.25 10.63
C GLN A 266 19.28 6.40 10.94
#